data_AF-A0A1R1YB26-F1
#
_entry.id   AF-A0A1R1YB26-F1
#
_cell.length_a   1.000
_cell.length_b   1.000
_cell.length_c   1.000
_cell.angle_alpha   90.00
_cell.angle_beta   90.00
_cell.angle_gamma   90.00
#
_symmetry.space_group_name_H-M   'P 1'
#
loop_
_entity.id
_entity.type
_entity.pdbx_description
1 polymer ?
#
loop_
_entity_poly.entity_id
_entity_poly.type
_entity_poly.pdbx_seq_one_letter_code
_entity_poly.pdbx_strand_id
1 'polypeptide(L)'
;MNSNKIDNASKFATNLNPPNILSVILCSAAALVLLLTSIFGALWFLISGTLMLIPLSFLSPIYDSIKIKKRFDWTQQIIIVTGGSNGVGEQATKLFLSLGAKVAVLDINKPNYEFSGKLF
;
A
#
# COMPACT_ATOMS: atom_id res chain seq x y z
N MET A 1 -11.28 -59.83 56.71
CA MET A 1 -11.89 -59.70 55.37
C MET A 1 -11.39 -58.41 54.71
N ASN A 2 -10.08 -58.30 54.39
CA ASN A 2 -9.53 -57.10 53.71
C ASN A 2 -8.11 -57.26 53.11
N SER A 3 -7.48 -58.44 53.09
CA SER A 3 -6.16 -58.59 52.45
C SER A 3 -6.29 -58.66 50.93
N ASN A 4 -7.16 -59.54 50.43
CA ASN A 4 -7.30 -59.83 49.00
C ASN A 4 -7.67 -58.63 48.11
N LYS A 5 -8.26 -57.56 48.67
CA LYS A 5 -8.60 -56.34 47.92
C LYS A 5 -7.40 -55.41 47.76
N ILE A 6 -6.53 -55.36 48.76
CA ILE A 6 -5.30 -54.54 48.76
C ILE A 6 -4.26 -55.20 47.84
N ASP A 7 -4.22 -56.53 47.83
CA ASP A 7 -3.32 -57.33 47.01
C ASP A 7 -3.62 -57.22 45.51
N ASN A 8 -4.90 -57.03 45.15
CA ASN A 8 -5.34 -56.87 43.76
C ASN A 8 -5.13 -55.44 43.24
N ALA A 9 -5.25 -54.43 44.12
CA ALA A 9 -4.97 -53.03 43.77
C ALA A 9 -3.46 -52.77 43.58
N SER A 10 -2.61 -53.36 44.43
CA SER A 10 -1.15 -53.29 44.27
C SER A 10 -0.66 -54.09 43.07
N LYS A 11 -1.31 -55.21 42.73
CA LYS A 11 -1.06 -55.97 41.50
C LYS A 11 -1.50 -55.21 40.24
N PHE A 12 -2.58 -54.43 40.29
CA PHE A 12 -3.00 -53.58 39.16
C PHE A 12 -2.04 -52.40 38.94
N ALA A 13 -1.53 -51.81 40.03
CA ALA A 13 -0.49 -50.78 39.96
C ALA A 13 0.86 -51.32 39.45
N THR A 14 1.19 -52.58 39.76
CA THR A 14 2.43 -53.24 39.30
C THR A 14 2.31 -53.94 37.94
N ASN A 15 1.09 -54.13 37.40
CA ASN A 15 0.84 -54.57 36.01
C ASN A 15 0.65 -53.40 35.02
N LEU A 16 0.82 -52.15 35.47
CA LEU A 16 1.05 -51.03 34.56
C LEU A 16 2.47 -51.18 34.00
N ASN A 17 2.54 -51.94 32.90
CA ASN A 17 3.70 -52.18 32.07
C ASN A 17 4.58 -50.91 31.98
N PRO A 18 5.87 -50.93 32.35
CA PRO A 18 6.74 -49.75 32.35
C PRO A 18 6.88 -48.95 31.03
N PRO A 19 6.48 -49.43 29.82
CA PRO A 19 6.49 -48.56 28.63
C PRO A 19 5.39 -47.48 28.59
N ASN A 20 4.36 -47.49 29.45
CA ASN A 20 3.19 -46.62 29.25
C ASN A 20 3.24 -45.26 30.00
N ILE A 21 3.77 -45.18 31.23
CA ILE A 21 3.80 -43.92 31.99
C ILE A 21 4.75 -42.90 31.33
N LEU A 22 5.93 -43.35 30.90
CA LEU A 22 6.89 -42.50 30.20
C LEU A 22 6.31 -41.99 28.87
N SER A 23 5.56 -42.83 28.15
CA SER A 23 4.90 -42.44 26.90
C SER A 23 3.80 -41.40 27.11
N VAL A 24 3.03 -41.47 28.20
CA VAL A 24 1.96 -40.51 28.52
C VAL A 24 2.57 -39.15 28.90
N ILE A 25 3.63 -39.14 29.71
CA ILE A 25 4.34 -37.91 30.08
C ILE A 25 4.98 -37.28 28.84
N LEU A 26 5.62 -38.08 27.98
CA LEU A 26 6.23 -37.60 26.74
C LEU A 26 5.20 -37.05 25.76
N CYS A 27 4.05 -37.71 25.63
CA CYS A 27 2.95 -37.25 24.78
C CYS A 27 2.35 -35.94 25.29
N SER A 28 2.17 -35.80 26.61
CA SER A 28 1.67 -34.57 27.24
C SER A 28 2.65 -33.40 27.07
N ALA A 29 3.95 -33.66 27.22
CA ALA A 29 5.01 -32.67 26.98
C ALA A 29 5.08 -32.27 25.51
N ALA A 30 5.00 -33.23 24.58
CA ALA A 30 4.98 -32.94 23.14
C ALA A 30 3.75 -32.13 22.73
N ALA A 31 2.57 -32.43 23.27
CA ALA A 31 1.36 -31.66 23.04
C ALA A 31 1.49 -30.21 23.53
N LEU A 32 2.09 -30.00 24.70
CA LEU A 32 2.38 -28.66 25.22
C LEU A 32 3.38 -27.90 24.34
N VAL A 33 4.45 -28.57 23.89
CA VAL A 33 5.45 -27.97 22.98
C VAL A 33 4.80 -27.58 21.65
N LEU A 34 3.97 -28.45 21.07
CA LEU A 34 3.24 -28.14 19.82
C LEU A 34 2.27 -26.97 19.97
N LEU A 35 1.61 -26.86 21.13
CA LEU A 35 0.73 -25.74 21.43
C LEU A 35 1.53 -24.43 21.50
N LEU A 36 2.67 -24.42 22.18
CA LEU A 36 3.53 -23.25 22.31
C LEU A 36 4.15 -22.82 20.97
N THR A 37 4.61 -23.78 20.15
CA THR A 37 5.18 -23.47 18.83
C THR A 37 4.12 -22.95 17.86
N SER A 38 2.90 -23.48 17.91
CA SER A 38 1.78 -22.97 17.10
C SER A 38 1.38 -21.55 17.51
N ILE A 39 1.31 -21.25 18.81
CA ILE A 39 0.98 -19.91 19.31
C ILE A 39 2.06 -18.91 18.89
N PHE A 40 3.33 -19.29 19.06
CA PHE A 40 4.46 -18.45 18.67
C PHE A 40 4.51 -18.21 17.16
N GLY A 41 4.26 -19.26 16.36
CA GLY A 41 4.17 -19.17 14.90
C GLY A 41 3.03 -18.26 14.44
N ALA A 42 1.85 -18.38 15.05
CA ALA A 42 0.71 -17.52 14.75
C ALA A 42 1.01 -16.05 15.11
N LEU A 43 1.63 -15.80 16.26
CA LEU A 43 2.01 -14.46 16.68
C LEU A 43 3.03 -13.84 15.72
N TRP A 44 4.05 -14.61 15.33
CA TRP A 44 5.05 -14.18 14.35
C TRP A 44 4.43 -13.87 12.98
N PHE A 45 3.45 -14.67 12.55
CA PHE A 45 2.73 -14.44 11.31
C PHE A 45 1.91 -13.15 11.34
N LEU A 46 1.25 -12.83 12.46
CA LEU A 46 0.53 -11.57 12.63
C LEU A 46 1.47 -10.36 12.64
N ILE A 47 2.62 -10.47 13.32
CA ILE A 47 3.64 -9.41 13.35
C ILE A 47 4.21 -9.19 11.94
N SER A 48 4.56 -10.27 11.23
CA SER A 48 5.11 -10.20 9.87
C SER A 48 4.10 -9.65 8.86
N GLY A 49 2.83 -10.10 8.94
CA GLY A 49 1.76 -9.59 8.10
C GLY A 49 1.49 -8.11 8.32
N THR A 50 1.54 -7.64 9.57
CA THR A 50 1.41 -6.21 9.89
C THR A 50 2.62 -5.43 9.38
N LEU A 51 3.84 -5.95 9.53
CA LEU A 51 5.07 -5.32 9.03
C LEU A 51 5.06 -5.15 7.50
N MET A 52 4.49 -6.10 6.77
CA MET A 52 4.37 -6.06 5.30
C MET A 52 3.44 -4.93 4.81
N LEU A 53 2.45 -4.52 5.60
CA LEU A 53 1.52 -3.45 5.23
C LEU A 53 2.10 -2.05 5.46
N ILE A 54 3.13 -1.91 6.31
CA ILE A 54 3.77 -0.62 6.63
C ILE A 54 4.39 0.03 5.38
N PRO A 55 5.22 -0.65 4.56
CA PRO A 55 5.78 -0.08 3.33
C PRO A 55 4.71 0.44 2.38
N LEU A 56 3.61 -0.29 2.20
CA LEU A 56 2.54 0.11 1.27
C LEU A 56 1.87 1.42 1.72
N SER A 57 1.62 1.55 3.03
CA SER A 57 1.04 2.77 3.60
C SER A 57 1.98 3.98 3.46
N PHE A 58 3.31 3.77 3.60
CA PHE A 58 4.32 4.82 3.48
C PHE A 58 4.59 5.25 2.03
N LEU A 59 4.47 4.33 1.06
CA LEU A 59 4.69 4.62 -0.36
C LEU A 59 3.46 5.25 -1.03
N SER A 60 2.26 5.09 -0.47
CA SER A 60 1.02 5.64 -1.05
C SER A 60 1.05 7.16 -1.30
N PRO A 61 1.53 8.02 -0.38
CA PRO A 61 1.52 9.47 -0.60
C PRO A 61 2.57 9.89 -1.64
N ILE A 62 3.68 9.15 -1.72
CA ILE A 62 4.75 9.38 -2.70
C ILE A 62 4.27 9.02 -4.11
N TYR A 63 3.57 7.89 -4.26
CA TYR A 63 2.98 7.46 -5.53
C TYR A 63 1.97 8.48 -6.05
N ASP A 64 1.08 8.97 -5.19
CA ASP A 64 0.08 9.98 -5.56
C ASP A 64 0.73 11.33 -5.90
N SER A 65 1.82 11.71 -5.22
CA SER A 65 2.58 12.93 -5.50
C SER A 65 3.30 12.87 -6.86
N ILE A 66 3.79 11.70 -7.26
CA ILE A 66 4.42 11.50 -8.58
C ILE A 66 3.36 11.40 -9.69
N LYS A 67 2.16 10.93 -9.38
CA LYS A 67 1.04 10.82 -10.33
C LYS A 67 0.41 12.17 -10.70
N ILE A 68 0.89 13.28 -10.14
CA ILE A 68 0.42 14.63 -10.46
C ILE A 68 0.96 15.06 -11.84
N LYS A 69 0.32 14.57 -12.91
CA LYS A 69 0.03 15.42 -14.07
C LYS A 69 -1.31 16.11 -13.80
N LYS A 70 -1.35 17.05 -12.84
CA LYS A 70 -2.45 18.02 -12.85
C LYS A 70 -2.31 18.73 -14.19
N ARG A 71 -3.24 18.46 -15.12
CA ARG A 71 -3.20 19.10 -16.43
C ARG A 71 -3.20 20.60 -16.18
N PHE A 72 -2.24 21.29 -16.79
CA PHE A 72 -2.06 22.71 -16.60
C PHE A 72 -3.36 23.43 -16.98
N ASP A 73 -3.94 24.17 -16.04
CA ASP A 73 -5.19 24.89 -16.27
C ASP A 73 -4.88 26.21 -16.97
N TRP A 74 -4.97 26.18 -18.29
CA TRP A 74 -4.72 27.33 -19.16
C TRP A 74 -5.68 28.50 -18.92
N THR A 75 -6.88 28.24 -18.39
CA THR A 75 -7.92 29.28 -18.19
C THR A 75 -7.53 30.30 -17.12
N GLN A 76 -6.62 29.93 -16.23
CA GLN A 76 -6.12 30.79 -15.14
C GLN A 76 -4.80 31.49 -15.49
N GLN A 77 -4.34 31.40 -16.74
CA GLN A 77 -3.00 31.84 -17.14
C GLN A 77 -3.04 33.08 -18.03
N ILE A 78 -1.99 33.89 -17.90
CA ILE A 78 -1.67 34.99 -18.80
C ILE A 78 -0.40 34.61 -19.56
N ILE A 79 -0.45 34.62 -20.89
CA ILE A 79 0.66 34.21 -21.75
C ILE A 79 1.08 35.40 -22.60
N ILE A 80 2.38 35.67 -22.63
CA ILE A 80 2.97 36.69 -23.50
C ILE A 80 3.68 35.97 -24.64
N VAL A 81 3.24 36.22 -25.87
CA VAL A 81 3.85 35.64 -27.07
C VAL A 81 4.64 36.71 -27.79
N THR A 82 5.97 36.57 -27.82
CA THR A 82 6.84 37.41 -28.65
C THR A 82 6.88 36.88 -30.09
N GLY A 83 6.96 37.78 -31.08
CA GLY A 83 6.94 37.36 -32.49
C GLY A 83 5.59 36.76 -32.91
N GLY A 84 4.51 37.10 -32.20
CA GLY A 84 3.20 36.47 -32.35
C GLY A 84 2.38 36.98 -33.55
N SER A 85 2.93 37.88 -34.38
CA SER A 85 2.17 38.50 -35.48
C SER A 85 1.90 37.58 -36.67
N ASN A 86 2.72 36.53 -36.88
CA ASN A 86 2.62 35.59 -38.00
C ASN A 86 3.36 34.26 -37.67
N GLY A 87 3.26 33.27 -38.57
CA GLY A 87 4.08 32.06 -38.54
C GLY A 87 3.87 31.22 -37.27
N VAL A 88 4.96 30.78 -36.64
CA VAL A 88 4.90 29.93 -35.43
C VAL A 88 4.29 30.68 -34.25
N GLY A 89 4.58 31.98 -34.10
CA GLY A 89 4.05 32.79 -33.02
C GLY A 89 2.53 33.00 -33.12
N GLU A 90 2.01 33.13 -34.34
CA GLU A 90 0.55 33.13 -34.58
C GLU A 90 -0.08 31.81 -34.16
N GLN A 91 0.49 30.67 -34.59
CA GLN A 91 -0.07 29.35 -34.25
C GLN A 91 -0.04 29.10 -32.73
N ALA A 92 1.03 29.51 -32.05
CA ALA A 92 1.11 29.45 -30.59
C ALA A 92 0.03 30.33 -29.93
N THR A 93 -0.16 31.56 -30.40
CA THR A 93 -1.21 32.47 -29.91
C THR A 93 -2.60 31.85 -30.07
N LYS A 94 -2.92 31.33 -31.27
CA LYS A 94 -4.20 30.67 -31.56
C LYS A 94 -4.43 29.44 -30.68
N LEU A 95 -3.39 28.62 -30.47
CA LEU A 95 -3.46 27.47 -29.58
C LEU A 95 -3.79 27.89 -28.15
N PHE A 96 -3.05 28.85 -27.58
CA PHE A 96 -3.27 29.28 -26.19
C PHE A 96 -4.63 29.96 -25.99
N LEU A 97 -5.10 30.73 -26.96
CA LEU A 97 -6.46 31.26 -26.95
C LEU A 97 -7.51 30.13 -26.99
N SER A 98 -7.31 29.10 -27.81
CA SER A 98 -8.23 27.95 -27.88
C SER A 98 -8.27 27.13 -26.58
N LEU A 99 -7.18 27.17 -25.80
CA LEU A 99 -7.09 26.55 -24.49
C LEU A 99 -7.71 27.41 -23.38
N GLY A 100 -8.19 28.63 -23.69
CA GLY A 100 -8.86 29.54 -22.77
C GLY A 100 -7.93 30.48 -22.00
N ALA A 101 -6.64 30.52 -22.34
CA ALA A 101 -5.70 31.46 -21.72
C ALA A 101 -5.95 32.90 -22.19
N LYS A 102 -5.56 33.87 -21.35
CA LYS A 102 -5.46 35.28 -21.76
C LYS A 102 -4.11 35.48 -22.43
N VAL A 103 -4.09 35.94 -23.67
CA VAL A 103 -2.85 36.06 -24.45
C VAL A 103 -2.57 37.51 -24.83
N ALA A 104 -1.36 37.98 -24.57
CA ALA A 104 -0.83 39.25 -25.05
C ALA A 104 0.22 38.98 -26.14
N VAL A 105 0.06 39.60 -27.30
CA VAL A 105 1.01 39.47 -28.42
C VAL A 105 1.95 40.67 -28.43
N LEU A 106 3.25 40.41 -28.39
CA LEU A 106 4.30 41.41 -28.51
C LEU A 106 5.10 41.20 -29.79
N ASP A 107 5.01 42.15 -30.71
CA ASP A 107 5.70 42.09 -31.99
C ASP A 107 5.94 43.51 -32.51
N ILE A 108 6.93 43.65 -33.39
CA ILE A 108 7.18 44.89 -34.14
C ILE A 108 6.09 45.12 -35.20
N ASN A 109 5.50 44.04 -35.72
CA ASN A 109 4.46 44.08 -36.74
C ASN A 109 3.08 43.89 -36.11
N LYS A 110 2.07 44.51 -36.68
CA LYS A 110 0.68 44.22 -36.30
C LYS A 110 0.33 42.78 -36.68
N PRO A 111 -0.39 42.03 -35.83
CA PRO A 111 -0.91 40.72 -36.20
C PRO A 111 -1.69 40.76 -37.51
N ASN A 112 -1.39 39.81 -38.41
CA ASN A 112 -2.05 39.69 -39.71
C ASN A 112 -3.33 38.82 -39.66
N TYR A 113 -3.77 38.45 -38.47
CA TYR A 113 -4.93 37.60 -38.20
C TYR A 113 -5.86 38.24 -37.15
N GLU A 114 -7.11 37.81 -37.16
CA GLU A 114 -8.09 38.23 -36.16
C GLU A 114 -8.03 37.34 -34.91
N PHE A 115 -8.19 37.97 -33.76
CA PHE A 115 -8.34 37.27 -32.49
C PHE A 115 -9.78 36.79 -32.34
N SER A 116 -9.99 35.48 -32.21
CA SER A 116 -11.32 34.90 -31.99
C SER A 116 -11.81 35.01 -30.53
N GLY A 117 -11.02 35.63 -29.65
CA GLY A 117 -11.32 35.80 -28.23
C GLY A 117 -11.87 37.19 -27.90
N LYS A 118 -12.55 37.33 -26.76
CA LYS A 118 -12.90 38.65 -26.23
C LYS A 118 -11.62 39.47 -26.02
N LEU A 119 -11.52 40.60 -26.72
CA LEU A 119 -10.53 41.63 -26.40
C LEU A 119 -10.91 42.22 -25.03
N PHE A 120 -9.95 42.22 -24.11
CA PHE A 120 -10.10 42.77 -22.76
C PHE A 120 -9.42 44.14 -22.67
#